data_AF-A0A956D883-F1
#
_entry.id   AF-A0A956D883-F1
#
_cell.length_a   1.000
_cell.length_b   1.000
_cell.length_c   1.000
_cell.angle_alpha   90.00
_cell.angle_beta   90.00
_cell.angle_gamma   90.00
#
_symmetry.space_group_name_H-M   'P 1'
#
loop_
_entity.id
_entity.type
_entity.pdbx_description
1 polymer ?
#
loop_
_entity_poly.entity_id
_entity_poly.type
_entity_poly.pdbx_seq_one_letter_code
_entity_poly.pdbx_strand_id
1 'polypeptide(L)'
;VPVRPFAEVLLRTPSSYTLHEHDPALMLLQWAGEGADPPVFGAALRGSDTHVLMLQGIVDRYILPPIANATSLSAGLDLAGEALDETVDEVAVHTPLSTLLPLVGGRVVALPASDTRDVGVTRVVTQHPEDGVEDGHEVVFQTERPKAQYRCFLADFAEDRPPTVADSCP
;
A
#
# COMPACT_ATOMS: atom_id res chain seq x y z
N VAL A 1 20.53 13.38 12.44
CA VAL A 1 21.36 13.22 11.22
C VAL A 1 21.32 14.52 10.43
N PRO A 2 22.44 15.07 9.92
CA PRO A 2 22.41 16.28 9.10
C PRO A 2 21.77 15.97 7.73
N VAL A 3 20.55 16.49 7.49
CA VAL A 3 19.77 16.21 6.26
C VAL A 3 19.96 17.24 5.14
N ARG A 4 20.34 18.49 5.48
CA ARG A 4 20.51 19.58 4.51
C ARG A 4 21.48 19.25 3.36
N PRO A 5 22.69 18.71 3.59
CA PRO A 5 23.61 18.41 2.49
C PRO A 5 23.04 17.41 1.48
N PHE A 6 22.24 16.44 1.94
CA PHE A 6 21.59 15.48 1.06
C PHE A 6 20.47 16.14 0.24
N ALA A 7 19.65 16.98 0.88
CA ALA A 7 18.63 17.75 0.20
C ALA A 7 19.22 18.66 -0.89
N GLU A 8 20.33 19.33 -0.60
CA GLU A 8 21.05 20.19 -1.55
C GLU A 8 21.61 19.40 -2.75
N VAL A 9 22.12 18.19 -2.52
CA VAL A 9 22.59 17.31 -3.61
C VAL A 9 21.41 16.86 -4.50
N LEU A 10 20.31 16.43 -3.90
CA LEU A 10 19.13 15.94 -4.62
C LEU A 10 18.45 17.04 -5.44
N LEU A 11 18.33 18.25 -4.87
CA LEU A 11 17.77 19.43 -5.54
C LEU A 11 18.77 20.12 -6.48
N ARG A 12 20.02 19.64 -6.54
CA ARG A 12 21.12 20.26 -7.30
C ARG A 12 21.30 21.74 -6.96
N THR A 13 21.21 22.06 -5.69
CA THR A 13 21.35 23.42 -5.18
C THR A 13 22.75 23.98 -5.51
N PRO A 14 22.85 25.18 -6.10
CA PRO A 14 24.14 25.77 -6.41
C PRO A 14 24.89 26.14 -5.13
N SER A 15 26.21 26.03 -5.14
CA SER A 15 27.07 26.38 -3.99
C SER A 15 26.92 27.82 -3.49
N SER A 16 26.36 28.72 -4.30
CA SER A 16 26.05 30.10 -3.93
C SER A 16 24.75 30.26 -3.14
N TYR A 17 23.97 29.19 -2.96
CA TYR A 17 22.71 29.16 -2.24
C TYR A 17 22.80 28.15 -1.10
N THR A 18 22.24 28.49 0.06
CA THR A 18 22.14 27.57 1.20
C THR A 18 20.68 27.32 1.50
N LEU A 19 20.31 26.06 1.48
CA LEU A 19 18.93 25.65 1.67
C LEU A 19 18.52 25.87 3.13
N HIS A 20 17.31 26.40 3.34
CA HIS A 20 16.70 26.61 4.65
C HIS A 20 15.33 25.94 4.73
N GLU A 21 14.80 25.79 5.95
CA GLU A 21 13.61 24.98 6.25
C GLU A 21 12.28 25.45 5.64
N HIS A 22 12.28 26.65 5.05
CA HIS A 22 11.09 27.25 4.42
C HIS A 22 11.23 27.37 2.90
N ASP A 23 12.29 26.78 2.32
CA ASP A 23 12.46 26.77 0.88
C ASP A 23 11.35 25.96 0.20
N PRO A 24 10.59 26.54 -0.75
CA PRO A 24 9.51 25.81 -1.42
C PRO A 24 10.03 24.61 -2.23
N ALA A 25 11.32 24.61 -2.61
CA ALA A 25 11.96 23.48 -3.28
C ALA A 25 12.00 22.21 -2.40
N LEU A 26 11.92 22.32 -1.06
CA LEU A 26 11.84 21.16 -0.17
C LEU A 26 10.59 20.32 -0.42
N MET A 27 9.50 20.93 -0.90
CA MET A 27 8.28 20.20 -1.26
C MET A 27 8.56 19.15 -2.34
N LEU A 28 9.49 19.41 -3.28
CA LEU A 28 9.85 18.44 -4.32
C LEU A 28 10.51 17.19 -3.75
N LEU A 29 11.26 17.31 -2.65
CA LEU A 29 11.87 16.17 -1.97
C LEU A 29 10.81 15.34 -1.25
N GLN A 30 9.85 16.00 -0.61
CA GLN A 30 8.70 15.33 0.01
C GLN A 30 7.87 14.58 -1.05
N TRP A 31 7.56 15.24 -2.16
CA TRP A 31 6.81 14.64 -3.27
C TRP A 31 7.56 13.47 -3.91
N ALA A 32 8.84 13.64 -4.22
CA ALA A 32 9.65 12.57 -4.80
C ALA A 32 9.88 11.40 -3.82
N GLY A 33 9.91 11.68 -2.52
CA GLY A 33 10.10 10.71 -1.46
C GLY A 33 8.82 10.02 -0.98
N GLU A 34 7.64 10.53 -1.36
CA GLU A 34 6.34 10.08 -0.83
C GLU A 34 6.18 8.55 -0.88
N GLY A 35 6.52 7.93 -2.01
CA GLY A 35 6.42 6.48 -2.17
C GLY A 35 7.42 5.67 -1.33
N ALA A 36 8.49 6.29 -0.83
CA ALA A 36 9.51 5.65 -0.01
C ALA A 36 9.24 5.76 1.50
N ASP A 37 8.36 6.66 1.92
CA ASP A 37 8.08 6.91 3.34
C ASP A 37 7.34 5.74 4.01
N PRO A 38 6.23 5.18 3.48
CA PRO A 38 5.51 4.11 4.18
C PRO A 38 6.34 2.82 4.40
N PRO A 39 7.13 2.33 3.43
CA PRO A 39 7.90 1.10 3.61
C PRO A 39 8.88 1.11 4.78
N VAL A 40 9.42 2.27 5.22
CA VAL A 40 10.40 2.29 6.32
C VAL A 40 9.81 1.87 7.68
N PHE A 41 8.48 1.96 7.83
CA PHE A 41 7.78 1.57 9.04
C PHE A 41 7.33 0.11 9.06
N GLY A 42 7.45 -0.62 7.95
CA GLY A 42 6.91 -1.98 7.82
C GLY A 42 7.48 -2.97 8.84
N ALA A 43 8.76 -2.86 9.21
CA ALA A 43 9.34 -3.72 10.24
C ALA A 43 8.69 -3.52 11.63
N ALA A 44 8.35 -2.28 11.97
CA ALA A 44 7.66 -1.97 13.23
C ALA A 44 6.22 -2.51 13.20
N LEU A 45 5.52 -2.36 12.07
CA LEU A 45 4.18 -2.92 11.88
C LEU A 45 4.16 -4.45 12.00
N ARG A 46 5.15 -5.15 11.43
CA ARG A 46 5.25 -6.61 11.54
C ARG A 46 5.53 -7.10 12.97
N GLY A 47 6.19 -6.27 13.78
CA GLY A 47 6.55 -6.59 15.17
C GLY A 47 5.47 -6.27 16.20
N SER A 48 4.32 -5.71 15.79
CA SER A 48 3.18 -5.42 16.66
C SER A 48 2.02 -6.39 16.40
N ASP A 49 0.93 -6.29 17.16
CA ASP A 49 -0.33 -6.99 16.88
C ASP A 49 -1.27 -6.14 16.00
N THR A 50 -0.71 -5.22 15.20
CA THR A 50 -1.50 -4.30 14.37
C THR A 50 -2.08 -5.04 13.17
N HIS A 51 -3.41 -5.00 13.06
CA HIS A 51 -4.13 -5.42 11.86
C HIS A 51 -3.90 -4.39 10.74
N VAL A 52 -3.75 -4.89 9.51
CA VAL A 52 -3.53 -4.05 8.33
C VAL A 52 -4.44 -4.51 7.20
N LEU A 53 -5.24 -3.58 6.70
CA LEU A 53 -5.95 -3.70 5.43
C LEU A 53 -5.38 -2.67 4.48
N MET A 54 -4.83 -3.14 3.36
CA MET A 54 -4.44 -2.30 2.23
C MET A 54 -5.36 -2.58 1.05
N LEU A 55 -5.86 -1.53 0.40
CA LEU A 55 -6.73 -1.64 -0.77
C LEU A 55 -5.95 -1.05 -1.95
N GLN A 56 -5.65 -1.85 -2.95
CA GLN A 56 -5.00 -1.41 -4.18
C GLN A 56 -6.04 -1.35 -5.30
N GLY A 57 -6.16 -0.22 -5.99
CA GLY A 57 -6.77 -0.22 -7.32
C GLY A 57 -5.73 -0.50 -8.38
N ILE A 58 -6.03 -1.43 -9.28
CA ILE A 58 -5.17 -1.71 -10.42
C ILE A 58 -5.38 -0.64 -11.48
N VAL A 59 -4.31 -0.32 -12.20
CA VAL A 59 -4.21 0.83 -13.13
C VAL A 59 -4.22 2.19 -12.41
N ASP A 60 -3.77 2.24 -11.14
CA ASP A 60 -3.42 3.51 -10.48
C ASP A 60 -2.19 4.14 -11.17
N ARG A 61 -2.37 5.32 -11.77
CA ARG A 61 -1.30 6.04 -12.48
C ARG A 61 -0.49 6.96 -11.58
N TYR A 62 -0.91 7.17 -10.34
CA TYR A 62 -0.17 7.93 -9.32
C TYR A 62 0.72 7.01 -8.47
N ILE A 63 0.16 5.89 -7.99
CA ILE A 63 0.85 4.88 -7.17
C ILE A 63 1.02 3.58 -7.97
N LEU A 64 2.03 3.59 -8.84
CA LEU A 64 2.36 2.44 -9.69
C LEU A 64 2.69 1.17 -8.88
N PRO A 65 2.56 -0.05 -9.46
CA PRO A 65 2.80 -1.30 -8.76
C PRO A 65 4.13 -1.40 -7.99
N PRO A 66 5.29 -0.92 -8.50
CA PRO A 66 6.53 -0.95 -7.71
C PRO A 66 6.45 -0.14 -6.40
N ILE A 67 5.66 0.94 -6.38
CA ILE A 67 5.44 1.78 -5.19
C ILE A 67 4.48 1.08 -4.23
N ALA A 68 3.33 0.62 -4.75
CA ALA A 68 2.32 -0.07 -3.95
C ALA A 68 2.86 -1.37 -3.35
N ASN A 69 3.52 -2.20 -4.17
CA ASN A 69 4.05 -3.50 -3.76
C ASN A 69 5.17 -3.35 -2.73
N ALA A 70 6.03 -2.32 -2.82
CA ALA A 70 7.03 -2.06 -1.79
C ALA A 70 6.40 -1.86 -0.40
N THR A 71 5.28 -1.14 -0.34
CA THR A 71 4.53 -0.94 0.91
C THR A 71 3.88 -2.24 1.38
N SER A 72 3.20 -2.99 0.51
CA SER A 72 2.55 -4.26 0.87
C SER A 72 3.57 -5.30 1.38
N LEU A 73 4.71 -5.43 0.69
CA LEU A 73 5.79 -6.34 1.07
C LEU A 73 6.41 -5.89 2.40
N SER A 74 6.69 -4.60 2.57
CA SER A 74 7.28 -4.12 3.81
C SER A 74 6.35 -4.31 5.01
N ALA A 75 5.05 -4.13 4.85
CA ALA A 75 4.08 -4.46 5.89
C ALA A 75 3.87 -5.98 6.10
N GLY A 76 4.46 -6.82 5.23
CA GLY A 76 4.40 -8.27 5.33
C GLY A 76 2.99 -8.82 5.11
N LEU A 77 2.24 -8.24 4.17
CA LEU A 77 0.84 -8.59 3.89
C LEU A 77 0.73 -9.88 3.04
N ASP A 78 -0.35 -10.63 3.24
CA ASP A 78 -0.81 -11.62 2.25
C ASP A 78 -1.72 -10.93 1.20
N LEU A 79 -1.78 -11.43 -0.02
CA LEU A 79 -2.75 -10.97 -1.03
C LEU A 79 -4.05 -11.76 -0.87
N ALA A 80 -5.14 -11.10 -0.52
CA ALA A 80 -6.45 -11.74 -0.38
C ALA A 80 -7.28 -11.56 -1.65
N GLY A 81 -7.78 -12.67 -2.19
CA GLY A 81 -8.57 -12.70 -3.42
C GLY A 81 -7.72 -12.83 -4.68
N GLU A 82 -8.20 -12.26 -5.77
CA GLU A 82 -7.59 -12.37 -7.09
C GLU A 82 -6.39 -11.43 -7.24
N ALA A 83 -5.32 -11.92 -7.89
CA ALA A 83 -4.16 -11.12 -8.30
C ALA A 83 -4.43 -10.47 -9.66
N LEU A 84 -5.19 -9.38 -9.66
CA LEU A 84 -5.59 -8.64 -10.86
C LEU A 84 -4.40 -8.06 -11.64
N ASP A 85 -3.29 -7.76 -10.97
CA ASP A 85 -2.07 -7.30 -11.64
C ASP A 85 -1.37 -8.37 -12.50
N GLU A 86 -1.81 -9.64 -12.45
CA GLU A 86 -1.40 -10.70 -13.38
C GLU A 86 -2.16 -10.68 -14.71
N THR A 87 -3.38 -10.11 -14.73
CA THR A 87 -4.33 -10.27 -15.84
C THR A 87 -4.63 -8.98 -16.58
N VAL A 88 -4.23 -7.83 -16.04
CA VAL A 88 -4.46 -6.50 -16.63
C VAL A 88 -3.24 -6.07 -17.46
N ASP A 89 -3.44 -5.93 -18.78
CA ASP A 89 -2.39 -5.63 -19.75
C ASP A 89 -1.65 -4.32 -19.45
N GLU A 90 -2.35 -3.30 -18.96
CA GLU A 90 -1.82 -1.96 -18.70
C GLU A 90 -0.71 -1.94 -17.63
N VAL A 91 -0.73 -2.90 -16.71
CA VAL A 91 0.28 -3.03 -15.65
C VAL A 91 1.23 -4.21 -15.86
N ALA A 92 1.08 -4.96 -16.96
CA ALA A 92 1.86 -6.17 -17.25
C ALA A 92 3.38 -5.94 -17.39
N VAL A 93 3.82 -4.69 -17.56
CA VAL A 93 5.24 -4.32 -17.54
C VAL A 93 5.88 -4.47 -16.15
N HIS A 94 5.06 -4.48 -15.09
CA HIS A 94 5.50 -4.61 -13.71
C HIS A 94 5.43 -6.07 -13.24
N THR A 95 6.27 -6.43 -12.26
CA THR A 95 6.18 -7.75 -11.63
C THR A 95 4.94 -7.81 -10.74
N PRO A 96 4.04 -8.80 -10.95
CA PRO A 96 2.85 -8.96 -10.12
C PRO A 96 3.20 -9.20 -8.65
N LEU A 97 2.36 -8.70 -7.74
CA LEU A 97 2.56 -8.81 -6.31
C LEU A 97 2.69 -10.26 -5.87
N SER A 98 1.84 -11.16 -6.40
CA SER A 98 1.85 -12.60 -6.13
C SER A 98 3.24 -13.25 -6.26
N THR A 99 4.02 -12.81 -7.27
CA THR A 99 5.37 -13.30 -7.55
C THR A 99 6.39 -12.79 -6.51
N LEU A 100 6.13 -11.62 -5.91
CA LEU A 100 7.01 -10.98 -4.94
C LEU A 100 6.72 -11.39 -3.50
N LEU A 101 5.49 -11.81 -3.18
CA LEU A 101 5.07 -12.22 -1.84
C LEU A 101 6.03 -13.20 -1.14
N PRO A 102 6.63 -14.22 -1.82
CA PRO A 102 7.58 -15.12 -1.18
C PRO A 102 8.80 -14.45 -0.56
N LEU A 103 9.19 -13.25 -1.01
CA LEU A 103 10.31 -12.48 -0.45
C LEU A 103 10.11 -12.12 1.03
N VAL A 104 8.86 -12.05 1.48
CA VAL A 104 8.48 -11.74 2.86
C VAL A 104 7.71 -12.90 3.50
N GLY A 105 7.76 -14.09 2.88
CA GLY A 105 6.98 -15.26 3.27
C GLY A 105 5.47 -15.08 3.07
N GLY A 106 5.05 -14.06 2.33
CA GLY A 106 3.66 -13.78 1.94
C GLY A 106 3.11 -14.84 1.01
N ARG A 107 1.77 -14.89 0.89
CA ARG A 107 1.08 -15.76 -0.06
C ARG A 107 -0.25 -15.16 -0.53
N VAL A 108 -0.79 -15.72 -1.60
CA VAL A 108 -2.17 -15.47 -2.01
C VAL A 108 -3.09 -16.33 -1.12
N VAL A 109 -4.15 -15.72 -0.59
CA VAL A 109 -5.18 -16.38 0.24
C VAL A 109 -6.57 -16.12 -0.33
N ALA A 110 -7.51 -17.04 -0.11
CA ALA A 110 -8.89 -16.87 -0.55
C ALA A 110 -9.64 -15.89 0.36
N LEU A 111 -10.65 -15.21 -0.19
CA LEU A 111 -11.66 -14.48 0.58
C LEU A 111 -12.78 -15.44 1.05
N PRO A 112 -13.42 -15.18 2.21
CA PRO A 112 -13.06 -14.16 3.19
C PRO A 112 -11.75 -14.49 3.92
N ALA A 113 -10.97 -13.45 4.23
CA ALA A 113 -9.68 -13.58 4.91
C ALA A 113 -9.72 -12.91 6.29
N SER A 114 -9.28 -13.63 7.30
CA SER A 114 -9.04 -13.15 8.68
C SER A 114 -7.92 -13.99 9.27
N ASP A 115 -7.27 -13.51 10.32
CA ASP A 115 -6.24 -14.26 11.06
C ASP A 115 -5.10 -14.71 10.11
N THR A 116 -4.57 -13.76 9.35
CA THR A 116 -3.52 -13.97 8.35
C THR A 116 -2.17 -13.54 8.89
N ARG A 117 -1.11 -14.28 8.53
CA ARG A 117 0.28 -14.08 8.97
C ARG A 117 0.56 -14.53 10.41
N ASP A 118 -0.15 -13.96 11.39
CA ASP A 118 0.06 -14.19 12.82
C ASP A 118 -1.29 -14.48 13.50
N VAL A 119 -1.27 -15.34 14.54
CA VAL A 119 -2.49 -15.75 15.26
C VAL A 119 -3.17 -14.54 15.90
N GLY A 120 -4.45 -14.35 15.59
CA GLY A 120 -5.29 -13.25 16.03
C GLY A 120 -5.12 -11.96 15.22
N VAL A 121 -4.24 -11.91 14.21
CA VAL A 121 -3.94 -10.69 13.45
C VAL A 121 -4.36 -10.84 11.99
N THR A 122 -5.08 -9.87 11.43
CA THR A 122 -5.35 -9.83 9.98
C THR A 122 -4.43 -8.82 9.30
N ARG A 123 -3.60 -9.29 8.36
CA ARG A 123 -2.72 -8.46 7.52
C ARG A 123 -2.86 -8.86 6.06
N VAL A 124 -3.62 -8.07 5.31
CA VAL A 124 -3.90 -8.37 3.91
C VAL A 124 -3.88 -7.13 3.04
N VAL A 125 -3.58 -7.35 1.77
CA VAL A 125 -3.85 -6.43 0.67
C VAL A 125 -4.86 -7.08 -0.28
N THR A 126 -5.79 -6.29 -0.80
CA THR A 126 -6.72 -6.70 -1.87
C THR A 126 -6.51 -5.83 -3.10
N GLN A 127 -6.82 -6.38 -4.27
CA GLN A 127 -6.76 -5.67 -5.53
C GLN A 127 -8.16 -5.46 -6.10
N HIS A 128 -8.41 -4.28 -6.66
CA HIS A 128 -9.70 -3.86 -7.20
C HIS A 128 -9.55 -3.33 -8.62
N PRO A 129 -10.48 -3.67 -9.53
CA PRO A 129 -10.51 -3.06 -10.85
C PRO A 129 -11.10 -1.64 -10.77
N GLU A 130 -10.66 -0.76 -11.67
CA GLU A 130 -11.38 0.48 -11.97
C GLU A 130 -12.74 0.20 -12.65
N ASP A 131 -13.62 1.19 -12.70
CA ASP A 131 -14.92 1.10 -13.39
C ASP A 131 -14.99 1.99 -14.66
N GLY A 132 -13.87 2.58 -15.05
CA GLY A 132 -13.72 3.42 -16.23
C GLY A 132 -14.15 4.88 -16.05
N VAL A 133 -14.52 5.33 -14.84
CA VAL A 133 -14.79 6.74 -14.54
C VAL A 133 -13.49 7.47 -14.19
N GLU A 134 -12.90 7.10 -13.07
CA GLU A 134 -11.52 7.44 -12.67
C GLU A 134 -10.70 6.15 -12.59
N ASP A 135 -9.38 6.28 -12.46
CA ASP A 135 -8.48 5.13 -12.48
C ASP A 135 -8.35 4.40 -11.14
N GLY A 136 -7.45 3.42 -11.09
CA GLY A 136 -7.16 2.63 -9.90
C GLY A 136 -6.94 3.46 -8.62
N HIS A 137 -6.52 4.71 -8.71
CA HIS A 137 -6.31 5.58 -7.56
C HIS A 137 -7.59 5.82 -6.73
N GLU A 138 -8.74 5.88 -7.39
CA GLU A 138 -9.99 6.34 -6.78
C GLU A 138 -10.92 5.20 -6.34
N VAL A 139 -10.54 3.93 -6.56
CA VAL A 139 -11.43 2.78 -6.37
C VAL A 139 -12.04 2.69 -4.98
N VAL A 140 -11.32 3.13 -3.94
CA VAL A 140 -11.78 3.09 -2.53
C VAL A 140 -12.93 4.08 -2.29
N PHE A 141 -12.98 5.18 -3.03
CA PHE A 141 -14.04 6.19 -2.93
C PHE A 141 -15.17 5.94 -3.94
N GLN A 142 -14.82 5.38 -5.09
CA GLN A 142 -15.73 5.23 -6.22
C GLN A 142 -16.52 3.92 -6.13
N THR A 143 -15.86 2.79 -5.93
CA THR A 143 -16.47 1.45 -6.10
C THR A 143 -16.94 0.84 -4.78
N GLU A 144 -17.95 -0.04 -4.83
CA GLU A 144 -18.60 -0.58 -3.63
C GLU A 144 -17.80 -1.69 -2.91
N ARG A 145 -17.04 -2.50 -3.64
CA ARG A 145 -16.29 -3.64 -3.07
C ARG A 145 -15.27 -3.21 -1.99
N PRO A 146 -14.35 -2.25 -2.22
CA PRO A 146 -13.43 -1.79 -1.18
C PRO A 146 -14.16 -1.15 0.01
N LYS A 147 -15.29 -0.45 -0.23
CA LYS A 147 -16.14 0.10 0.84
C LYS A 147 -16.73 -0.97 1.74
N ALA A 148 -17.23 -2.05 1.14
CA ALA A 148 -17.73 -3.20 1.87
C ALA A 148 -16.62 -3.86 2.70
N GLN A 149 -15.42 -4.04 2.12
CA GLN A 149 -14.27 -4.64 2.80
C GLN A 149 -13.84 -3.86 4.03
N TYR A 150 -13.58 -2.54 3.92
CA TYR A 150 -13.17 -1.78 5.10
C TYR A 150 -14.31 -1.65 6.12
N ARG A 151 -15.58 -1.66 5.70
CA ARG A 151 -16.73 -1.66 6.63
C ARG A 151 -16.73 -2.91 7.50
N CYS A 152 -16.55 -4.10 6.92
CA CYS A 152 -16.50 -5.36 7.67
C CYS A 152 -15.27 -5.45 8.56
N PHE A 153 -14.11 -5.07 8.02
CA PHE A 153 -12.87 -5.02 8.77
C PHE A 153 -13.00 -4.13 10.02
N LEU A 154 -13.53 -2.91 9.86
CA LEU A 154 -13.72 -1.97 10.97
C LEU A 154 -14.81 -2.41 11.94
N ALA A 155 -15.86 -3.09 11.48
CA ALA A 155 -16.91 -3.62 12.36
C ALA A 155 -16.36 -4.71 13.29
N ASP A 156 -15.63 -5.69 12.75
CA ASP A 156 -14.97 -6.73 13.57
C ASP A 156 -13.92 -6.12 14.50
N PHE A 157 -13.13 -5.17 14.01
CA PHE A 157 -12.14 -4.45 14.81
C PHE A 157 -12.77 -3.72 16.00
N ALA A 158 -13.93 -3.07 15.80
CA ALA A 158 -14.64 -2.36 16.86
C ALA A 158 -15.21 -3.29 17.95
N GLU A 159 -15.31 -4.58 17.67
CA GLU A 159 -15.75 -5.62 18.60
C GLU A 159 -14.59 -6.42 19.21
N ASP A 160 -13.35 -5.94 19.06
CA ASP A 160 -12.13 -6.62 19.51
C ASP A 160 -11.98 -8.05 18.94
N ARG A 161 -12.47 -8.27 17.71
CA ARG A 161 -12.34 -9.54 16.97
C ARG A 161 -11.27 -9.41 15.87
N PRO A 162 -10.56 -10.49 15.50
CA PRO A 162 -9.68 -10.50 14.34
C PRO A 162 -10.45 -10.03 13.08
N PRO A 163 -10.08 -8.90 12.47
CA PRO A 163 -10.89 -8.31 11.40
C PRO A 163 -11.04 -9.21 10.19
N THR A 164 -12.26 -9.35 9.66
CA THR A 164 -12.51 -10.11 8.44
C THR A 164 -12.59 -9.20 7.21
N VAL A 165 -11.93 -9.61 6.14
CA VAL A 165 -12.03 -9.01 4.81
C VAL A 165 -12.85 -9.94 3.93
N ALA A 166 -13.97 -9.46 3.40
CA ALA A 166 -14.92 -10.24 2.61
C ALA A 166 -15.41 -9.44 1.39
N ASP A 167 -15.91 -10.14 0.36
CA ASP A 167 -16.42 -9.49 -0.86
C ASP A 167 -17.68 -8.65 -0.64
N SER A 168 -18.44 -8.99 0.38
CA SER A 168 -19.61 -8.25 0.79
C SER A 168 -19.63 -8.14 2.31
N CYS A 169 -20.25 -7.07 2.78
CA CYS A 169 -20.50 -6.84 4.19
C CYS A 169 -22.02 -6.67 4.38
N PRO A 170 -22.66 -7.43 5.28
CA PRO A 170 -24.09 -7.28 5.55
C PRO A 170 -24.45 -5.90 6.12
#